data_AF-A0A2X1PHX7-F1
#
_entry.id   AF-A0A2X1PHX7-F1
#
_cell.length_a   1.000
_cell.length_b   1.000
_cell.length_c   1.000
_cell.angle_alpha   90.00
_cell.angle_beta   90.00
_cell.angle_gamma   90.00
#
_symmetry.space_group_name_H-M   'P 1'
#
loop_
_entity.id
_entity.type
_entity.pdbx_description
1 polymer ?
#
loop_
_entity_poly.entity_id
_entity_poly.type
_entity_poly.pdbx_seq_one_letter_code
_entity_poly.pdbx_strand_id
1 'polypeptide(L)'
;MMLPAASLGVDGAIGSTFNVNGVRARQIFELTKAGKLVEALEIQHVTNDLIEGILANGLYLTIKELLKLEGVDAGYCREPMTSKATAEQVAKAKDLKAKFLS
;
A
#
# COMPACT_ATOMS: atom_id res chain seq x y z
N MET A 1 1.54 11.34 1.97
CA MET A 1 1.83 10.58 3.20
C MET A 1 0.75 10.85 4.24
N MET A 2 0.33 9.84 5.01
CA MET A 2 -0.86 9.92 5.87
C MET A 2 -0.60 10.61 7.21
N LEU A 3 0.47 10.24 7.93
CA LEU A 3 0.81 10.81 9.24
C LEU A 3 0.82 12.35 9.28
N PRO A 4 1.54 13.08 8.40
CA PRO A 4 1.56 14.55 8.47
C PRO A 4 0.22 15.20 8.09
N ALA A 5 -0.63 14.53 7.31
CA ALA A 5 -1.98 15.03 7.03
C ALA A 5 -2.89 14.83 8.25
N ALA A 6 -2.82 13.65 8.88
CA ALA A 6 -3.58 13.34 10.09
C ALA A 6 -3.24 14.28 11.26
N SER A 7 -1.98 14.71 11.40
CA SER A 7 -1.56 15.68 12.41
C SER A 7 -2.15 17.08 12.21
N LEU A 8 -2.56 17.42 10.98
CA LEU A 8 -3.25 18.68 10.66
C LEU A 8 -4.78 18.57 10.77
N GLY A 9 -5.29 17.43 11.25
CA GLY A 9 -6.70 17.31 11.60
C GLY A 9 -7.63 16.87 10.46
N VAL A 10 -7.12 16.38 9.30
CA VAL A 10 -7.99 15.87 8.22
C VAL A 10 -8.99 14.82 8.70
N ASP A 11 -10.20 14.81 8.16
CA ASP A 11 -11.31 13.96 8.62
C ASP A 11 -11.23 12.51 8.13
N GLY A 12 -10.44 12.25 7.09
CA GLY A 12 -10.25 10.93 6.52
C GLY A 12 -9.19 10.91 5.44
N ALA A 13 -9.09 9.77 4.75
CA ALA A 13 -8.16 9.57 3.64
C ALA A 13 -8.77 8.67 2.57
N ILE A 14 -8.44 8.94 1.31
CA ILE A 14 -8.72 8.07 0.16
C ILE A 14 -7.36 7.66 -0.42
N GLY A 15 -7.13 6.36 -0.63
CA GLY A 15 -5.82 5.87 -1.05
C GLY A 15 -5.89 4.50 -1.71
N SER A 16 -5.19 4.34 -2.83
CA SER A 16 -5.18 3.10 -3.62
C SER A 16 -4.57 1.92 -2.87
N THR A 17 -3.52 2.16 -2.07
CA THR A 17 -2.84 1.11 -1.31
C THR A 17 -3.64 0.60 -0.13
N PHE A 18 -4.77 1.23 0.23
CA PHE A 18 -5.65 0.75 1.29
C PHE A 18 -6.33 -0.57 0.92
N ASN A 19 -6.40 -0.89 -0.38
CA ASN A 19 -6.89 -2.19 -0.87
C ASN A 19 -6.09 -3.38 -0.33
N VAL A 20 -4.81 -3.18 0.02
CA VAL A 20 -3.92 -4.24 0.51
C VAL A 20 -3.24 -3.88 1.84
N ASN A 21 -3.15 -2.59 2.18
CA ASN A 21 -2.50 -2.08 3.40
C ASN A 21 -3.47 -1.27 4.28
N GLY A 22 -4.78 -1.57 4.19
CA GLY A 22 -5.83 -0.86 4.92
C GLY A 22 -5.69 -0.94 6.44
N VAL A 23 -5.17 -2.05 6.97
CA VAL A 23 -4.92 -2.24 8.41
C VAL A 23 -3.93 -1.19 8.94
N ARG A 24 -2.75 -1.08 8.32
CA ARG A 24 -1.73 -0.10 8.73
C ARG A 24 -2.17 1.33 8.48
N ALA A 25 -2.89 1.58 7.38
CA ALA A 25 -3.45 2.89 7.09
C ALA A 25 -4.40 3.35 8.22
N ARG A 26 -5.31 2.47 8.67
CA ARG A 26 -6.17 2.78 9.82
C ARG A 26 -5.36 3.05 11.09
N GLN A 27 -4.38 2.21 11.40
CA GLN A 27 -3.52 2.37 12.58
C GLN A 27 -2.80 3.72 12.57
N ILE A 28 -2.17 4.12 11.46
CA ILE A 28 -1.48 5.41 11.35
C ILE A 28 -2.46 6.56 11.62
N PHE A 29 -3.65 6.51 11.01
CA PHE A 29 -4.66 7.56 11.17
C PHE A 29 -5.14 7.68 12.63
N GLU A 30 -5.52 6.57 13.24
CA GLU A 30 -6.05 6.52 14.61
C GLU A 30 -4.97 6.88 15.65
N LEU A 31 -3.76 6.33 15.54
CA LEU A 31 -2.64 6.64 16.44
C LEU A 31 -2.22 8.11 16.34
N THR A 32 -2.19 8.69 15.13
CA THR A 32 -1.87 10.11 14.96
C THR A 32 -2.92 11.00 15.63
N LYS A 33 -4.21 10.69 15.44
CA LYS A 33 -5.32 11.42 16.09
C LYS A 33 -5.31 11.27 17.62
N ALA A 34 -4.80 10.14 18.13
CA ALA A 34 -4.61 9.90 19.56
C ALA A 34 -3.30 10.50 20.13
N GLY A 35 -2.50 11.21 19.32
CA GLY A 35 -1.24 11.82 19.75
C GLY A 35 -0.07 10.83 19.91
N LYS A 36 -0.24 9.55 19.53
CA LYS A 36 0.79 8.50 19.63
C LYS A 36 1.73 8.54 18.43
N LEU A 37 2.47 9.64 18.29
CA LEU A 37 3.25 9.94 17.08
C LEU A 37 4.42 8.97 16.84
N VAL A 38 5.04 8.44 17.89
CA VAL A 38 6.16 7.48 17.76
C VAL A 38 5.67 6.17 17.14
N GLU A 39 4.62 5.56 17.70
CA GLU A 39 4.01 4.33 17.16
C GLU A 39 3.48 4.55 15.74
N ALA A 40 2.82 5.70 15.48
CA ALA A 40 2.32 6.04 14.15
C ALA A 40 3.46 6.16 13.12
N LEU A 41 4.61 6.74 13.52
CA LEU A 41 5.76 6.92 12.65
C LEU A 41 6.41 5.60 12.28
N GLU A 42 6.56 4.67 13.22
CA GLU A 42 7.07 3.31 12.95
C GLU A 42 6.22 2.59 11.90
N ILE A 43 4.90 2.64 12.04
CA ILE A 43 3.98 2.01 11.08
C ILE A 43 3.99 2.74 9.74
N GLN A 44 4.14 4.07 9.74
CA GLN A 44 4.28 4.87 8.52
C GLN A 44 5.57 4.54 7.77
N HIS A 45 6.68 4.25 8.45
CA HIS A 45 7.93 3.81 7.82
C HIS A 45 7.73 2.48 7.08
N VAL A 46 7.21 1.44 7.75
CA VAL A 46 6.94 0.14 7.10
C VAL A 46 5.93 0.28 5.95
N THR A 47 4.91 1.12 6.13
CA THR A 47 3.95 1.42 5.06
C THR A 47 4.63 2.10 3.88
N ASN A 48 5.59 2.99 4.12
CA ASN A 48 6.31 3.68 3.06
C ASN A 48 7.29 2.76 2.33
N ASP A 49 7.95 1.82 3.02
CA ASP A 49 8.81 0.81 2.36
C ASP A 49 8.00 -0.04 1.36
N LEU A 50 6.78 -0.43 1.75
CA LEU A 50 5.84 -1.11 0.86
C LEU A 50 5.43 -0.20 -0.31
N ILE A 51 5.05 1.05 -0.04
CA ILE A 51 4.60 2.01 -1.08
C ILE A 51 5.73 2.31 -2.06
N GLU A 52 6.96 2.49 -1.59
CA GLU A 52 8.15 2.70 -2.42
C GLU A 52 8.34 1.52 -3.38
N GLY A 53 8.27 0.29 -2.86
CA GLY A 53 8.33 -0.92 -3.67
C GLY A 53 7.20 -1.02 -4.69
N ILE A 54 5.96 -0.68 -4.30
CA ILE A 54 4.80 -0.66 -5.20
C ILE A 54 4.97 0.37 -6.32
N LEU A 55 5.46 1.57 -6.01
CA LEU A 55 5.68 2.63 -6.99
C LEU A 55 6.78 2.26 -7.98
N ALA A 56 7.91 1.76 -7.49
CA ALA A 56 9.04 1.33 -8.32
C ALA A 56 8.66 0.17 -9.27
N ASN A 57 7.74 -0.71 -8.86
CA ASN A 57 7.30 -1.87 -9.64
C ASN A 57 6.07 -1.60 -10.53
N GLY A 58 5.49 -0.40 -10.46
CA GLY A 58 4.28 -0.01 -11.16
C GLY A 58 3.03 -0.13 -10.27
N LEU A 59 2.47 1.03 -9.90
CA LEU A 59 1.43 1.18 -8.86
C LEU A 59 0.25 0.21 -9.00
N TYR A 60 -0.55 0.35 -10.06
CA TYR A 60 -1.81 -0.38 -10.17
C TYR A 60 -1.61 -1.88 -10.42
N LEU A 61 -0.65 -2.24 -11.28
CA LEU A 61 -0.33 -3.65 -11.53
C LEU A 61 0.16 -4.32 -10.26
N THR A 62 1.05 -3.69 -9.49
CA THR A 62 1.56 -4.28 -8.25
C THR A 62 0.46 -4.46 -7.20
N ILE A 63 -0.43 -3.48 -7.01
CA ILE A 63 -1.58 -3.64 -6.10
C ILE A 63 -2.47 -4.81 -6.56
N LYS A 64 -2.72 -4.95 -7.87
CA LYS A 64 -3.49 -6.08 -8.41
C LYS A 64 -2.80 -7.42 -8.20
N GLU A 65 -1.48 -7.49 -8.39
CA GLU A 65 -0.72 -8.71 -8.13
C GLU A 65 -0.72 -9.08 -6.64
N LEU A 66 -0.62 -8.09 -5.73
CA LEU A 66 -0.76 -8.33 -4.28
C LEU A 66 -2.15 -8.90 -3.93
N LEU A 67 -3.22 -8.34 -4.50
CA LEU A 67 -4.59 -8.86 -4.33
C LEU A 67 -4.73 -10.31 -4.85
N LYS A 68 -4.14 -10.63 -6.01
CA LYS A 68 -4.15 -12.00 -6.56
C LYS A 68 -3.47 -13.00 -5.64
N LEU A 69 -2.38 -12.61 -4.98
CA LEU A 69 -1.68 -13.44 -4.01
C LEU A 69 -2.49 -13.66 -2.72
N GLU A 70 -3.58 -12.91 -2.51
CA GLU A 70 -4.56 -13.10 -1.44
C GLU A 70 -5.84 -13.82 -1.94
N GLY A 71 -5.83 -14.35 -3.17
CA GLY A 71 -6.95 -15.09 -3.74
C GLY A 71 -8.03 -14.22 -4.40
N VAL A 72 -7.78 -12.92 -4.58
CA VAL A 72 -8.71 -12.00 -5.24
C VAL A 72 -8.41 -11.91 -6.74
N ASP A 73 -9.40 -12.17 -7.60
CA ASP A 73 -9.25 -11.95 -9.05
C ASP A 73 -9.28 -10.45 -9.40
N ALA A 74 -8.12 -9.80 -9.32
CA ALA A 74 -7.95 -8.39 -9.62
C ALA A 74 -7.70 -8.10 -11.13
N GLY A 75 -7.71 -9.12 -11.98
CA GLY A 75 -7.64 -9.01 -13.44
C GLY A 75 -6.41 -8.26 -13.99
N TYR A 76 -6.66 -7.46 -15.03
CA TYR A 76 -5.65 -6.73 -15.81
C TYR A 76 -5.84 -5.22 -15.69
N CYS A 77 -4.80 -4.43 -15.94
CA CYS A 77 -4.96 -2.99 -16.15
C CYS A 77 -5.62 -2.70 -17.50
N ARG A 78 -6.29 -1.55 -17.59
CA ARG A 78 -7.00 -1.12 -18.79
C ARG A 78 -6.08 -0.27 -19.67
N GLU A 79 -6.12 -0.51 -20.97
CA GLU A 79 -5.41 0.29 -21.98
C GLU A 79 -5.85 1.77 -21.91
N PRO A 80 -4.94 2.73 -22.16
CA PRO A 80 -3.60 2.57 -22.75
C PRO A 80 -2.47 2.23 -21.74
N MET A 81 -2.79 1.96 -20.47
CA MET A 81 -1.78 1.47 -19.51
C MET A 81 -1.35 0.05 -19.88
N THR A 82 -0.09 -0.31 -19.56
CA THR A 82 0.39 -1.70 -19.64
C THR A 82 -0.60 -2.63 -18.95
N SER A 83 -1.21 -3.53 -19.70
CA SER A 83 -2.36 -4.32 -19.23
C SER A 83 -1.94 -5.46 -18.29
N LYS A 84 -0.77 -6.07 -18.53
CA LYS A 84 -0.28 -7.25 -17.81
C LYS A 84 1.09 -6.99 -17.17
N ALA A 85 1.26 -7.45 -15.94
CA ALA A 85 2.55 -7.44 -15.27
C ALA A 85 3.54 -8.38 -15.96
N THR A 86 4.81 -7.96 -16.07
CA THR A 86 5.90 -8.83 -16.51
C THR A 86 6.23 -9.89 -15.45
N ALA A 87 6.95 -10.94 -15.83
CA ALA A 87 7.40 -11.96 -14.86
C ALA A 87 8.24 -11.36 -13.72
N GLU A 88 9.06 -10.35 -14.03
CA GLU A 88 9.85 -9.60 -13.05
C GLU A 88 8.94 -8.82 -12.08
N GLN A 89 7.94 -8.12 -12.59
CA GLN A 89 6.98 -7.39 -11.75
C GLN A 89 6.20 -8.33 -10.82
N VAL A 90 5.82 -9.51 -11.32
CA VAL A 90 5.15 -10.54 -10.50
C VAL A 90 6.09 -11.07 -9.41
N ALA A 91 7.37 -11.31 -9.74
CA ALA A 91 8.36 -11.75 -8.76
C ALA A 91 8.57 -10.68 -7.66
N LYS A 92 8.65 -9.41 -8.05
CA LYS A 92 8.77 -8.31 -7.10
C LYS A 92 7.51 -8.15 -6.23
N ALA A 93 6.31 -8.32 -6.79
CA ALA A 93 5.08 -8.31 -6.00
C ALA A 93 5.06 -9.43 -4.93
N LYS A 94 5.57 -10.62 -5.26
CA LYS A 94 5.73 -11.72 -4.28
C LYS A 94 6.71 -11.37 -3.16
N ASP A 95 7.85 -10.73 -3.49
CA ASP A 95 8.82 -10.23 -2.50
C ASP A 95 8.18 -9.21 -1.55
N LEU A 96 7.42 -8.25 -2.10
CA LEU A 96 6.70 -7.26 -1.30
C LEU A 96 5.64 -7.91 -0.40
N LYS A 97 4.90 -8.89 -0.91
CA LYS A 97 3.94 -9.63 -0.09
C LYS A 97 4.63 -10.34 1.07
N ALA A 98 5.71 -11.06 0.80
CA ALA A 98 6.44 -11.82 1.82
C ALA A 98 6.98 -10.90 2.93
N LYS A 99 7.49 -9.71 2.56
CA LYS A 99 8.08 -8.77 3.51
C LYS A 99 7.06 -7.98 4.32
N PHE A 100 5.93 -7.60 3.71
CA PHE A 100 5.06 -6.58 4.28
C PHE A 100 3.61 -7.02 4.48
N LEU A 101 3.14 -8.10 3.84
CA LEU A 101 1.71 -8.48 3.80
C LEU A 101 1.51 -10.00 3.94
N SER A 102 2.32 -10.65 4.78
CA SER A 102 2.21 -12.09 5.08
C SER A 102 2.16 -12.33 6.58
#